data_AF-A0A3D2XM37-F1
#
_entry.id   AF-A0A3D2XM37-F1
#
_cell.length_a   1.000
_cell.length_b   1.000
_cell.length_c   1.000
_cell.angle_alpha   90.00
_cell.angle_beta   90.00
_cell.angle_gamma   90.00
#
_symmetry.space_group_name_H-M   'P 1'
#
loop_
_entity.id
_entity.type
_entity.pdbx_description
1 polymer ?
#
loop_
_entity_poly.entity_id
_entity_poly.type
_entity_poly.pdbx_seq_one_letter_code
_entity_poly.pdbx_strand_id
1 'polypeptide(L)' 'DDNSQGVFRLTKNNVFYELGIGVDIYLTWFKFTPSVRGVFSIKDEHIEDFDLNSPWTRNIDQMQTRGVFINFTFQ' A
#
# COMPACT_ATOMS: atom_id res chain seq x y z
N ASP A 1 10.29 -18.31 -15.39
CA ASP A 1 8.93 -17.81 -15.67
C ASP A 1 8.92 -16.31 -15.65
N ASP A 2 8.79 -15.68 -16.80
CA ASP A 2 8.74 -14.22 -16.96
C ASP A 2 7.34 -13.70 -17.27
N ASN A 3 7.18 -12.38 -17.26
CA ASN A 3 5.95 -11.74 -17.69
C ASN A 3 5.57 -12.13 -19.13
N SER A 4 6.55 -12.51 -19.97
CA SER A 4 6.33 -13.12 -21.30
C SER A 4 5.60 -14.46 -21.29
N GLN A 5 5.54 -15.15 -20.14
CA GLN A 5 4.78 -16.38 -19.88
C GLN A 5 3.52 -16.09 -19.04
N GLY A 6 3.13 -14.83 -18.87
CA GLY A 6 1.95 -14.40 -18.12
C GLY A 6 2.12 -14.38 -16.60
N VAL A 7 3.35 -14.47 -16.09
CA VAL A 7 3.64 -14.41 -14.65
C VAL A 7 4.10 -13.01 -14.26
N PHE A 8 3.19 -12.24 -13.69
CA PHE A 8 3.51 -10.94 -13.11
C PHE A 8 4.30 -11.11 -11.80
N ARG A 9 5.52 -10.56 -11.75
CA ARG A 9 6.43 -10.72 -10.60
C ARG A 9 6.36 -9.49 -9.69
N LEU A 10 6.14 -9.75 -8.40
CA LEU A 10 6.11 -8.76 -7.33
C LEU A 10 7.18 -9.09 -6.29
N THR A 11 7.84 -8.06 -5.75
CA THR A 11 8.78 -8.20 -4.64
C THR A 11 8.02 -8.61 -3.36
N LYS A 12 8.22 -9.85 -2.91
CA LYS A 12 7.53 -10.43 -1.74
C LYS A 12 7.88 -9.80 -0.38
N ASN A 13 9.07 -9.20 -0.24
CA ASN A 13 9.55 -8.61 1.01
C ASN A 13 9.66 -7.09 0.87
N ASN A 14 8.52 -6.41 0.81
CA ASN A 14 8.50 -4.96 0.80
C ASN A 14 8.26 -4.38 2.19
N VAL A 15 8.89 -3.24 2.46
CA VAL A 15 8.77 -2.51 3.73
C VAL A 15 7.70 -1.43 3.54
N PHE A 16 6.70 -1.47 4.41
CA PHE A 16 5.63 -0.48 4.44
C PHE A 16 5.85 0.47 5.62
N TYR A 17 5.64 1.76 5.38
CA TYR A 17 5.54 2.76 6.43
C TYR A 17 4.08 3.00 6.77
N GLU A 18 3.76 2.96 8.07
CA GLU A 18 2.43 3.24 8.59
C GLU A 18 2.43 4.60 9.31
N LEU A 19 1.48 5.46 8.96
CA LEU A 19 1.20 6.72 9.66
C LEU A 19 -0.24 6.69 10.18
N GLY A 20 -0.39 6.75 11.51
CA GLY A 20 -1.68 6.79 12.18
C GLY A 20 -1.91 8.12 12.88
N ILE A 21 -3.09 8.71 12.68
CA ILE A 21 -3.59 9.83 13.50
C ILE A 21 -4.97 9.46 14.06
N GLY A 22 -5.21 9.83 15.30
CA GLY A 22 -6.48 9.59 15.98
C GLY A 22 -6.82 10.71 16.94
N VAL A 23 -8.11 10.93 17.17
CA VAL A 23 -8.61 11.88 18.16
C VAL A 23 -9.67 11.20 18.99
N ASP A 24 -9.64 11.44 20.30
CA ASP A 24 -10.66 10.98 21.23
C ASP A 24 -11.66 12.10 21.51
N ILE A 25 -12.92 11.87 21.15
CA ILE A 25 -14.02 12.80 21.41
C ILE A 25 -14.88 12.21 22.53
N TYR A 26 -14.96 12.93 23.64
CA TYR A 26 -15.78 12.56 24.78
C TYR A 26 -17.13 13.25 24.67
N LEU A 27 -18.20 12.48 24.45
CA LEU A 27 -19.57 12.97 24.50
C LEU A 27 -20.26 12.44 25.76
N THR A 28 -21.38 13.05 26.12
CA THR A 28 -22.14 12.74 27.34
C THR A 28 -22.63 11.29 27.41
N TRP A 29 -22.82 10.65 26.26
CA TRP A 29 -23.42 9.31 26.15
C TRP A 29 -22.49 8.26 25.55
N PHE A 30 -21.42 8.66 24.86
CA PHE A 30 -20.46 7.77 24.23
C PHE A 30 -19.12 8.47 23.98
N LYS A 31 -18.04 7.69 23.93
CA LYS A 31 -16.73 8.10 23.44
C LYS A 31 -16.64 7.72 21.96
N PHE A 32 -16.32 8.70 21.13
CA PHE A 32 -16.06 8.51 19.72
C PHE A 32 -14.55 8.64 19.47
N THR A 33 -13.92 7.54 19.03
CA THR A 33 -12.50 7.50 18.69
C THR A 33 -12.36 7.21 17.19
N PRO A 34 -12.48 8.22 16.32
CA PRO A 34 -12.08 8.10 14.93
C PRO A 34 -10.56 8.02 14.83
N SER A 35 -10.09 7.12 13.99
CA SER A 35 -8.67 7.02 13.62
C SER A 35 -8.52 6.84 12.11
N VAL A 36 -7.48 7.45 11.58
CA VAL A 36 -7.08 7.33 10.18
C VAL A 36 -5.66 6.78 10.16
N ARG A 37 -5.44 5.73 9.37
CA ARG A 37 -4.16 5.07 9.22
C ARG A 37 -3.81 4.97 7.74
N GLY A 38 -2.74 5.64 7.33
CA GLY A 38 -2.14 5.47 6.01
C GLY A 38 -1.07 4.39 6.06
N VAL A 39 -1.07 3.48 5.08
CA VAL A 39 -0.02 2.49 4.85
C VAL A 39 0.55 2.76 3.47
N PHE A 40 1.86 2.99 3.41
CA PHE A 40 2.56 3.34 2.18
C PHE A 40 3.76 2.43 1.95
N SER A 41 3.85 1.88 0.75
CA SER A 41 5.01 1.17 0.24
C SER A 41 6.19 2.11 0.04
N ILE A 42 7.36 1.78 0.61
CA ILE A 42 8.56 2.63 0.53
C ILE A 42 9.38 2.34 -0.73
N LYS A 43 9.43 1.07 -1.15
CA LYS A 43 10.24 0.64 -2.29
C LYS A 43 9.35 0.23 -3.45
N ASP A 44 9.97 0.16 -4.62
CA ASP A 44 9.32 -0.42 -5.78
C ASP A 44 9.00 -1.91 -5.52
N GLU A 45 7.73 -2.25 -5.69
CA GLU A 45 7.24 -3.63 -5.60
C GLU A 45 7.38 -4.36 -6.93
N HIS A 46 7.64 -3.61 -8.00
CA HIS A 46 7.81 -4.16 -9.32
C HIS A 46 9.19 -4.81 -9.49
N ILE A 47 9.20 -5.99 -10.12
CA ILE A 47 10.43 -6.66 -10.55
C ILE A 47 10.50 -6.54 -12.07
N GLU A 48 11.53 -5.86 -12.56
CA GLU A 48 11.77 -5.69 -14.00
C GLU A 48 11.91 -7.05 -14.71
N ASP A 49 11.46 -7.09 -15.97
CA ASP A 49 11.61 -8.24 -16.86
C ASP A 49 13.09 -8.43 -17.24
N PHE A 50 13.52 -9.65 -17.58
CA PHE A 50 14.90 -9.89 -18.02
C PHE A 50 15.20 -9.27 -19.40
N ASP A 51 14.18 -8.96 -20.21
CA ASP A 51 14.31 -8.26 -21.49
C ASP A 51 14.04 -6.75 -21.36
N LEU A 52 15.07 -5.95 -21.68
CA LEU A 52 15.04 -4.47 -21.69
C LEU A 52 13.98 -3.87 -22.64
N ASN A 53 13.47 -4.63 -23.61
CA ASN A 53 12.46 -4.17 -24.59
C ASN A 53 11.06 -4.76 -24.37
N SER A 54 10.76 -5.26 -23.17
CA SER A 54 9.45 -5.86 -22.86
C SER A 54 8.29 -4.83 -22.98
N PRO A 55 7.28 -5.05 -23.85
CA PRO A 55 6.21 -4.08 -24.10
C PRO A 55 5.24 -3.88 -22.93
N TRP A 56 5.25 -4.79 -21.95
CA TRP A 56 4.32 -4.78 -20.81
C TRP A 56 4.88 -4.05 -19.60
N THR A 57 6.20 -4.07 -19.44
CA THR A 57 6.87 -3.69 -18.20
C THR A 57 7.70 -2.42 -18.34
N ARG A 58 8.18 -2.12 -19.55
CA ARG A 58 9.09 -0.99 -19.85
C ARG A 58 8.55 0.40 -19.50
N ASN A 59 7.23 0.58 -19.47
CA ASN A 59 6.62 1.89 -19.17
C ASN A 59 6.29 2.09 -17.68
N ILE A 60 6.56 1.10 -16.82
CA ILE A 60 6.31 1.17 -15.39
C ILE A 60 7.62 1.55 -14.71
N ASP A 61 7.77 2.83 -14.37
CA ASP A 61 8.94 3.36 -13.67
C ASP A 61 8.95 2.99 -12.17
N GLN A 62 7.76 2.85 -11.57
CA GLN A 62 7.62 2.40 -10.20
C GLN A 62 6.22 1.89 -9.92
N MET A 63 6.10 0.83 -9.13
CA MET A 63 4.83 0.37 -8.58
C MET A 63 4.88 0.34 -7.04
N GLN A 64 3.98 1.10 -6.42
CA GLN A 64 3.90 1.23 -4.97
C GLN A 64 2.48 0.97 -4.50
N THR A 65 2.29 0.04 -3.56
CA THR A 65 1.00 -0.16 -2.90
C THR A 65 0.78 0.91 -1.83
N ARG A 66 -0.37 1.58 -1.88
CA ARG A 66 -0.76 2.62 -0.92
C ARG A 66 -2.19 2.38 -0.47
N GLY A 67 -2.47 2.54 0.82
CA GLY A 67 -3.80 2.34 1.39
C GLY A 67 -4.08 3.33 2.51
N VAL A 68 -5.33 3.79 2.60
CA VAL A 68 -5.81 4.61 3.71
C VAL A 68 -6.97 3.88 4.36
N PHE A 69 -6.86 3.65 5.66
CA PHE A 69 -7.86 2.98 6.48
C PHE A 69 -8.47 4.01 7.43
N ILE A 70 -9.79 4.01 7.50
CA ILE A 70 -10.55 4.82 8.45
C ILE A 70 -11.23 3.85 9.40
N ASN A 71 -10.95 3.98 10.69
CA ASN A 71 -11.53 3.16 11.73
C ASN A 71 -12.34 4.05 12.69
N PHE A 72 -13.61 3.68 12.87
CA PHE A 72 -14.54 4.34 13.77
C PHE A 72 -14.83 3.43 14.96
N THR A 73 -14.43 3.86 16.15
CA THR A 73 -14.73 3.17 17.40
C THR A 73 -15.73 3.99 18.20
N PHE A 74 -16.81 3.33 18.64
CA PHE A 74 -17.83 3.88 19.55
C PHE A 74 -17.78 3.09 20.84
N GLN A 75 -17.53 3.76 21.95
CA GLN A 75 -17.45 3.20 23.30
C GLN A 75 -18.41 3.88 24.25
#